data_AF-A0A0C1FNX7-F1
#
_entry.id   AF-A0A0C1FNX7-F1
#
_cell.length_a   1.000
_cell.length_b   1.000
_cell.length_c   1.000
_cell.angle_alpha   90.00
_cell.angle_beta   90.00
_cell.angle_gamma   90.00
#
_symmetry.space_group_name_H-M   'P 1'
#
loop_
_entity.id
_entity.type
_entity.pdbx_description
1 polymer ?
#
loop_
_entity_poly.entity_id
_entity_poly.type
_entity_poly.pdbx_seq_one_letter_code
_entity_poly.pdbx_strand_id
1 'polypeptide(L)'
;MLHPEFFVITGPNAAGKSSFIRSRLNDFAGFEVIMTDVYKDRTKSIFDQAIVERKNIVFETVFNNSSFKNDRLSEEAYQIIINNTNFKTGN
;
A
#
# COMPACT_ATOMS: atom_id res chain seq x y z
N MET A 1 1.10 22.21 3.93
CA MET A 1 0.12 21.24 4.49
C MET A 1 0.88 19.96 4.78
N LEU A 2 0.55 19.21 5.85
CA LEU A 2 1.16 17.90 6.06
C LEU A 2 0.62 16.95 4.97
N HIS A 3 1.51 16.37 4.17
CA HIS A 3 1.16 15.37 3.18
C HIS A 3 1.13 13.99 3.86
N PRO A 4 0.05 13.20 3.69
CA PRO A 4 0.00 11.85 4.24
C PRO A 4 1.13 10.99 3.69
N GLU A 5 1.72 10.18 4.56
CA GLU A 5 2.81 9.27 4.20
C GLU A 5 2.26 7.89 3.83
N PHE A 6 2.90 7.24 2.86
CA PHE A 6 2.54 5.91 2.40
C PHE A 6 3.76 5.00 2.32
N PHE A 7 3.79 3.97 3.16
CA PHE A 7 4.80 2.93 3.12
C PHE A 7 4.22 1.64 2.55
N VAL A 8 4.93 1.04 1.61
CA VAL A 8 4.61 -0.30 1.08
C VAL A 8 5.65 -1.29 1.59
N ILE A 9 5.19 -2.31 2.29
CA ILE A 9 6.01 -3.42 2.78
C ILE A 9 5.60 -4.65 2.00
N THR A 10 6.48 -5.09 1.11
CA THR A 10 6.16 -6.13 0.13
C THR A 10 7.29 -7.15 -0.01
N GLY A 11 6.94 -8.34 -0.47
CA GLY A 11 7.86 -9.46 -0.62
C GLY A 11 7.14 -10.81 -0.63
N PRO A 12 7.88 -11.91 -0.88
CA PRO A 12 7.32 -13.26 -0.98
C PRO A 12 6.56 -13.69 0.29
N ASN A 13 5.74 -14.73 0.16
CA ASN A 13 5.08 -15.32 1.32
C ASN A 13 6.14 -15.75 2.36
N ALA A 14 5.85 -15.56 3.65
CA ALA A 14 6.77 -15.84 4.75
C ALA A 14 8.11 -15.06 4.76
N ALA A 15 8.26 -13.98 4.00
CA ALA A 15 9.47 -13.13 4.00
C ALA A 15 9.68 -12.27 5.26
N GLY A 16 8.93 -12.50 6.35
CA GLY A 16 9.08 -11.75 7.60
C GLY A 16 8.43 -10.36 7.64
N LYS A 17 7.59 -10.01 6.66
CA LYS A 17 6.94 -8.67 6.54
C LYS A 17 6.14 -8.26 7.78
N SER A 18 5.24 -9.12 8.26
CA SER A 18 4.46 -8.83 9.46
C SER A 18 5.35 -8.74 10.71
N SER A 19 6.45 -9.49 10.77
CA SER A 19 7.44 -9.38 11.86
C SER A 19 8.22 -8.07 11.79
N PHE A 20 8.58 -7.61 10.59
CA PHE A 20 9.22 -6.31 10.37
C PHE A 20 8.33 -5.15 10.85
N ILE A 21 7.02 -5.22 10.59
CA ILE A 21 6.04 -4.22 11.06
C ILE A 21 5.92 -4.29 12.58
N ARG A 22 5.75 -5.50 13.14
CA ARG A 22 5.62 -5.70 14.59
C ARG A 22 6.85 -5.23 15.37
N SER A 23 8.06 -5.34 14.82
CA SER A 23 9.27 -4.84 15.48
C SER A 23 9.40 -3.31 15.45
N ARG A 24 8.51 -2.61 14.73
CA ARG A 24 8.53 -1.16 14.47
C ARG A 24 7.20 -0.49 14.78
N LEU A 25 6.40 -1.05 15.69
CA LEU A 25 5.08 -0.49 16.03
C LEU A 25 5.15 0.97 16.51
N ASN A 26 6.24 1.35 17.19
CA ASN A 26 6.46 2.73 17.61
C ASN A 26 6.74 3.66 16.43
N ASP A 27 7.48 3.19 15.42
CA ASP A 27 7.76 3.97 14.20
C ASP A 27 6.47 4.17 13.37
N PHE A 28 5.56 3.20 13.44
CA PHE A 28 4.26 3.25 12.77
C PHE A 28 3.12 3.74 13.69
N ALA A 29 3.44 4.38 14.80
CA ALA A 29 2.43 4.95 15.68
C ALA A 29 1.63 6.01 14.92
N GLY A 30 0.29 5.86 14.91
CA GLY A 30 -0.61 6.75 14.18
C GLY A 30 -0.76 6.45 12.68
N PHE A 31 -0.12 5.39 12.16
CA PHE A 31 -0.39 4.88 10.83
C PHE A 31 -1.55 3.88 10.84
N GLU A 32 -2.34 3.86 9.77
CA GLU A 32 -3.27 2.78 9.46
C GLU A 32 -2.47 1.61 8.85
N VAL A 33 -2.38 0.51 9.58
CA VAL A 33 -1.67 -0.68 9.12
C VAL A 33 -2.65 -1.62 8.41
N ILE A 34 -2.50 -1.74 7.09
CA ILE A 34 -3.38 -2.50 6.21
C ILE A 34 -2.62 -3.71 5.68
N MET A 35 -2.99 -4.92 6.13
CA MET A 35 -2.37 -6.17 5.70
C MET A 35 -3.36 -6.98 4.84
N THR A 36 -2.95 -7.33 3.63
CA THR A 36 -3.82 -8.02 2.65
C THR A 36 -4.29 -9.40 3.13
N ASP A 37 -3.45 -10.12 3.89
CA ASP A 37 -3.76 -11.44 4.42
C ASP A 37 -4.73 -11.41 5.62
N VAL A 38 -4.73 -10.31 6.38
CA VAL A 38 -5.65 -10.04 7.49
C VAL A 38 -7.01 -9.57 6.96
N TYR A 39 -7.03 -8.59 6.06
CA TYR A 39 -8.27 -7.96 5.62
C TYR A 39 -8.92 -8.64 4.41
N LYS A 40 -8.15 -9.38 3.60
CA LYS A 40 -8.62 -10.16 2.44
C LYS A 40 -9.50 -9.31 1.52
N ASP A 41 -10.73 -9.74 1.26
CA ASP A 41 -11.66 -9.05 0.35
C ASP A 41 -12.03 -7.63 0.81
N ARG A 42 -11.87 -7.33 2.11
CA ARG A 42 -12.13 -5.98 2.68
C ARG A 42 -10.95 -5.02 2.53
N THR A 43 -9.79 -5.50 2.05
CA THR A 43 -8.59 -4.66 1.94
C THR A 43 -8.86 -3.39 1.14
N LYS A 44 -9.55 -3.52 -0.01
CA LYS A 44 -9.86 -2.38 -0.86
C LYS A 44 -10.70 -1.33 -0.14
N SER A 45 -11.79 -1.73 0.52
CA SER A 45 -12.68 -0.78 1.20
C SER A 45 -11.99 -0.06 2.36
N ILE A 46 -11.10 -0.75 3.08
CA ILE A 46 -10.33 -0.16 4.19
C ILE A 46 -9.30 0.81 3.67
N PHE A 47 -8.61 0.45 2.57
CA PHE A 47 -7.65 1.32 1.92
C PHE A 47 -8.32 2.58 1.35
N ASP A 48 -9.46 2.44 0.67
CA ASP A 48 -10.25 3.55 0.16
C ASP A 48 -10.68 4.50 1.29
N GLN A 49 -11.15 3.95 2.42
CA GLN A 49 -11.51 4.74 3.59
C GLN A 49 -10.30 5.49 4.18
N ALA A 50 -9.14 4.84 4.30
CA ALA A 50 -7.93 5.47 4.81
C ALA A 50 -7.45 6.64 3.92
N ILE A 51 -7.61 6.52 2.60
CA ILE A 51 -7.35 7.62 1.65
C ILE A 51 -8.30 8.79 1.91
N VAL A 52 -9.61 8.53 2.01
CA VAL A 52 -10.62 9.57 2.25
C VAL A 52 -10.35 10.31 3.56
N GLU A 53 -9.94 9.59 4.59
CA GLU A 53 -9.59 10.11 5.90
C GLU A 53 -8.20 10.76 5.95
N ARG A 54 -7.45 10.75 4.84
CA ARG A 54 -6.07 11.29 4.72
C ARG A 54 -5.12 10.73 5.78
N LYS A 55 -5.26 9.45 6.10
CA LYS A 55 -4.39 8.76 7.07
C LYS A 55 -3.01 8.51 6.48
N ASN A 56 -2.01 8.46 7.35
CA ASN A 56 -0.75 7.82 7.03
C ASN A 56 -0.98 6.31 6.94
N ILE A 57 -0.45 5.64 5.92
CA ILE A 57 -0.76 4.23 5.64
C ILE A 57 0.52 3.40 5.59
N VAL A 58 0.49 2.25 6.27
CA VAL A 58 1.44 1.16 6.05
C VAL A 58 0.68 0.03 5.38
N PHE A 59 1.01 -0.26 4.13
CA PHE A 59 0.37 -1.33 3.36
C PHE A 59 1.29 -2.53 3.21
N GLU A 60 0.88 -3.66 3.76
CA GLU A 60 1.56 -4.93 3.66
C GLU A 60 0.88 -5.81 2.62
N THR A 61 1.68 -6.32 1.68
CA THR A 61 1.19 -7.19 0.62
C THR A 61 2.20 -8.25 0.22
N VAL A 62 1.70 -9.37 -0.31
CA VAL A 62 2.52 -10.44 -0.86
C VAL A 62 2.74 -10.19 -2.35
N PHE A 63 4.02 -10.15 -2.76
CA PHE A 63 4.38 -10.37 -4.17
C PHE A 63 4.52 -11.87 -4.40
N ASN A 64 3.53 -12.49 -5.06
CA ASN A 64 3.65 -13.86 -5.54
C ASN A 64 3.82 -13.87 -7.07
N ASN A 65 4.28 -14.99 -7.64
CA ASN A 65 4.48 -15.09 -9.09
C ASN A 65 3.18 -14.87 -9.88
N SER A 66 2.01 -15.13 -9.29
CA SER A 66 0.73 -14.79 -9.92
C SER A 66 0.40 -13.31 -9.91
N SER A 67 0.97 -12.51 -9.00
CA SER A 67 0.90 -11.04 -9.04
C SER A 67 1.60 -10.48 -10.29
N PHE A 68 2.50 -11.27 -10.91
CA PHE A 68 3.17 -10.97 -12.17
C PHE A 68 2.70 -11.86 -13.35
N LYS A 69 1.59 -12.60 -13.22
CA LYS A 69 1.11 -13.46 -14.33
C LYS A 69 0.83 -12.67 -15.62
N ASN A 70 0.56 -11.37 -15.48
CA ASN A 70 0.68 -10.43 -16.57
C ASN A 70 2.06 -9.78 -16.42
N ASP A 71 3.03 -10.16 -17.25
CA ASP A 71 4.40 -9.57 -17.29
C ASP A 71 4.40 -8.05 -17.60
N ARG A 72 3.22 -7.45 -17.76
CA ARG A 72 3.01 -6.04 -18.09
C ARG A 72 1.85 -5.49 -17.28
N LEU A 73 2.06 -4.33 -16.66
CA LEU A 73 0.98 -3.43 -16.26
C LEU A 73 0.05 -3.23 -17.47
N SER A 74 -1.26 -3.15 -17.25
CA SER A 74 -2.14 -2.68 -18.33
C SER A 74 -1.68 -1.28 -18.75
N GLU A 75 -1.84 -0.95 -20.03
CA GLU A 75 -1.53 0.39 -20.54
C GLU A 75 -2.24 1.46 -19.71
N GLU A 76 -3.48 1.19 -19.32
CA GLU A 76 -4.25 2.07 -18.42
C GLU A 76 -3.57 2.28 -17.06
N ALA A 77 -3.14 1.21 -16.38
CA ALA A 77 -2.45 1.31 -15.09
C ALA A 77 -1.09 2.02 -15.23
N TYR A 78 -0.35 1.74 -16.30
CA TYR A 78 0.89 2.43 -16.63
C TYR A 78 0.66 3.92 -16.81
N GLN A 79 -0.33 4.31 -17.63
CA GLN A 79 -0.69 5.71 -17.89
C GLN A 79 -1.13 6.45 -16.63
N ILE A 80 -1.87 5.81 -15.72
CA ILE A 80 -2.26 6.41 -14.42
C ILE A 80 -1.02 6.75 -13.58
N ILE A 81 -0.03 5.85 -13.54
CA ILE A 81 1.20 6.03 -12.75
C ILE A 81 2.06 7.15 -13.36
N ILE A 82 2.35 7.09 -14.67
CA ILE A 82 3.28 8.04 -15.29
C ILE A 82 2.71 9.46 -15.40
N ASN A 83 1.38 9.60 -15.58
CA ASN A 83 0.76 10.91 -15.69
C ASN A 83 0.54 11.56 -14.32
N ASN A 84 0.73 10.80 -13.23
CA ASN A 84 0.60 11.25 -11.86
C ASN A 84 -0.64 12.16 -11.65
N THR A 85 -1.76 11.78 -12.27
CA THR A 85 -2.97 12.62 -12.30
C THR A 85 -3.54 12.85 -10.91
N ASN A 86 -3.24 11.95 -9.96
CA ASN A 86 -3.77 11.96 -8.61
C ASN A 86 -2.82 12.54 -7.55
N PHE A 87 -1.51 12.70 -7.81
CA PHE A 87 -0.56 13.35 -6.90
C PHE A 87 0.17 14.53 -7.56
N LYS A 88 -0.58 15.45 -8.17
CA LYS A 88 -0.04 16.78 -8.45
C LYS A 88 0.27 17.46 -7.12
N THR A 89 1.55 17.53 -6.77
CA THR A 89 2.02 18.40 -5.68
C THR A 89 1.64 19.83 -6.04
N GLY A 90 0.77 20.44 -5.25
CA GLY A 90 0.35 21.82 -5.43
C GLY A 90 1.55 22.77 -5.40
N ASN A 91 1.47 23.82 -6.21
CA ASN A 91 2.46 24.91 -6.31
C ASN A 91 2.78 25.56 -4.96
#